data_AF-A0A3L8C8Q6-F1
#
_entry.id   AF-A0A3L8C8Q6-F1
#
_cell.length_a   1.000
_cell.length_b   1.000
_cell.length_c   1.000
_cell.angle_alpha   90.00
_cell.angle_beta   90.00
_cell.angle_gamma   90.00
#
_symmetry.space_group_name_H-M   'P 1'
#
loop_
_entity.id
_entity.type
_entity.pdbx_description
1 polymer ?
#
loop_
_entity_poly.entity_id
_entity_poly.type
_entity_poly.pdbx_seq_one_letter_code
_entity_poly.pdbx_strand_id
1 'polypeptide(L)'
;MKVDFKYFSILTTCLILTPAIAVADKFDDAVNEYIKGYKECTEANTLRTSDLTAAKRKFDAYLKHLDRAKSIDPSILNTTQRDMDSNLRYCERVEINIKRAEATPILEKGFTYCDTAKESLKNGDVPTAQSSMEEYKRYRDDAMIITESIMDVFALASKVRACSRVEEKLAEASKEENALIEKMNAAIGGYKNVISQCEKARSTISSPKFSLDQLDDVNAMMNEAAKEKKNARQNTEAFTLLKEQPNRPQSQELQTLVDTAAQCEGQTSEYIRTATKNKRALEKDINDGIANLRAAQDACEAAKKLSNRFLADADVAKAESSYNDSARLKSKVTNDKKLIATVQQYPNWSNSKQFSRLMNSTESCQKETAASIKKEKAAFAQQQKDAKVKAAREAELEKERQRLAEEKARKEAEEARLLAEKKKAEAEARRKAEEEARRAAALDDVPDDVTVDDDEFGDFGDEEESTGGWTDLVK
;
A
#
# COMPACT_ATOMS: atom_id res chain seq x y z
N MET A 1 -149.12 2.05 -45.77
CA MET A 1 -150.21 1.42 -46.56
C MET A 1 -149.57 0.50 -47.58
N LYS A 2 -150.01 -0.76 -47.60
CA LYS A 2 -150.15 -1.67 -48.75
C LYS A 2 -149.11 -1.59 -49.90
N VAL A 3 -148.41 -2.71 -50.16
CA VAL A 3 -148.58 -3.57 -51.38
C VAL A 3 -147.53 -3.20 -52.44
N ASP A 4 -146.83 -4.08 -53.16
CA ASP A 4 -146.70 -5.54 -53.22
C ASP A 4 -145.54 -5.86 -54.21
N PHE A 5 -145.02 -7.10 -54.14
CA PHE A 5 -144.56 -7.95 -55.27
C PHE A 5 -143.34 -7.51 -56.13
N LYS A 6 -142.51 -8.36 -56.75
CA LYS A 6 -142.35 -9.83 -56.89
C LYS A 6 -140.96 -10.10 -57.53
N TYR A 7 -140.34 -11.21 -57.15
CA TYR A 7 -139.49 -12.15 -57.93
C TYR A 7 -138.90 -11.75 -59.31
N PHE A 8 -137.60 -11.98 -59.51
CA PHE A 8 -137.12 -13.10 -60.34
C PHE A 8 -135.61 -13.41 -60.15
N SER A 9 -135.33 -14.70 -60.35
CA SER A 9 -134.07 -15.46 -60.23
C SER A 9 -132.96 -15.03 -61.20
N ILE A 10 -131.68 -15.20 -60.81
CA ILE A 10 -130.64 -15.91 -61.60
C ILE A 10 -129.49 -16.30 -60.64
N LEU A 11 -129.16 -17.59 -60.71
CA LEU A 11 -128.12 -18.31 -60.02
C LEU A 11 -126.76 -18.04 -60.71
N THR A 12 -125.78 -17.46 -60.02
CA THR A 12 -124.40 -17.40 -60.52
C THR A 12 -123.41 -17.80 -59.43
N THR A 13 -122.90 -19.01 -59.57
CA THR A 13 -121.92 -19.70 -58.72
C THR A 13 -120.57 -18.99 -58.81
N CYS A 14 -120.13 -18.35 -57.73
CA CYS A 14 -118.79 -17.75 -57.65
C CYS A 14 -117.85 -18.75 -56.94
N LEU A 15 -116.97 -19.37 -57.74
CA LEU A 15 -115.84 -20.20 -57.28
C LEU A 15 -114.88 -19.32 -56.46
N ILE A 16 -114.66 -19.67 -55.19
CA ILE A 16 -113.58 -19.11 -54.37
C ILE A 16 -112.35 -19.99 -54.60
N LEU A 17 -111.38 -19.51 -55.39
CA LEU A 17 -110.04 -20.08 -55.43
C LEU A 17 -109.31 -19.68 -54.13
N THR A 18 -109.13 -20.65 -53.23
CA THR A 18 -108.10 -20.58 -52.18
C THR A 18 -106.73 -20.86 -52.81
N PRO A 19 -105.74 -19.96 -52.73
CA PRO A 19 -104.37 -20.31 -53.10
C PRO A 19 -103.79 -21.28 -52.07
N ALA A 20 -103.35 -22.44 -52.53
CA ALA A 20 -102.51 -23.34 -51.77
C ALA A 20 -101.18 -22.63 -51.46
N ILE A 21 -100.95 -22.30 -50.19
CA ILE A 21 -99.65 -21.84 -49.70
C ILE A 21 -98.76 -23.08 -49.61
N ALA A 22 -97.90 -23.29 -50.59
CA ALA A 22 -96.74 -24.15 -50.42
C ALA A 22 -95.79 -23.44 -49.44
N VAL A 23 -95.83 -23.85 -48.17
CA VAL A 23 -94.78 -23.49 -47.21
C VAL A 23 -93.55 -24.30 -47.62
N ALA A 24 -92.56 -23.65 -48.21
CA ALA A 24 -91.24 -24.25 -48.36
C ALA A 24 -90.73 -24.60 -46.95
N ASP A 25 -90.50 -25.87 -46.68
CA ASP A 25 -90.01 -26.33 -45.39
C ASP A 25 -88.55 -25.90 -45.25
N LYS A 26 -88.33 -24.74 -44.61
CA LYS A 26 -87.00 -24.15 -44.41
C LYS A 26 -86.04 -25.13 -43.73
N PHE A 27 -86.57 -26.05 -42.94
CA PHE A 27 -85.77 -27.10 -42.32
C PHE A 27 -85.17 -28.06 -43.35
N ASP A 28 -85.97 -28.52 -44.33
CA ASP A 28 -85.49 -29.40 -45.39
C ASP A 28 -84.47 -28.70 -46.31
N ASP A 29 -84.66 -27.42 -46.59
CA ASP A 29 -83.69 -26.61 -47.35
C ASP A 29 -82.36 -26.46 -46.59
N ALA A 30 -82.41 -26.23 -45.28
CA ALA A 30 -81.23 -26.20 -44.42
C ALA A 30 -80.52 -27.56 -44.37
N VAL A 31 -81.27 -28.66 -44.26
CA VAL A 31 -80.70 -30.02 -44.25
C VAL A 31 -80.05 -30.35 -45.60
N ASN A 32 -80.69 -29.98 -46.72
CA ASN A 32 -80.11 -30.20 -48.05
C ASN A 32 -78.80 -29.42 -48.25
N GLU A 33 -78.71 -28.21 -47.70
CA GLU A 33 -77.46 -27.42 -47.72
C GLU A 33 -76.39 -28.01 -46.79
N TYR A 34 -76.77 -28.49 -45.61
CA TYR A 34 -75.87 -29.18 -44.68
C TYR A 34 -75.29 -30.45 -45.28
N ILE A 35 -76.11 -31.28 -45.94
CA ILE A 35 -75.67 -32.56 -46.54
C ILE A 35 -74.56 -32.34 -47.59
N LYS A 36 -74.58 -31.20 -48.32
CA LYS A 36 -73.47 -30.83 -49.20
C LYS A 36 -72.18 -30.63 -48.41
N GLY A 37 -72.24 -29.89 -47.31
CA GLY A 37 -71.11 -29.71 -46.39
C GLY A 37 -70.65 -31.01 -45.72
N TYR A 38 -71.58 -31.88 -45.34
CA TYR A 38 -71.24 -33.15 -44.69
C TYR A 38 -70.39 -34.06 -45.60
N LYS A 39 -70.63 -34.04 -46.91
CA LYS A 39 -69.77 -34.72 -47.89
C LYS A 39 -68.34 -34.16 -47.86
N GLU A 40 -68.20 -32.83 -47.86
CA GLU A 40 -66.90 -32.16 -47.76
C GLU A 40 -66.17 -32.51 -46.44
N CYS A 41 -66.88 -32.56 -45.32
CA CYS A 41 -66.34 -33.01 -44.03
C CYS A 41 -65.87 -34.48 -44.08
N THR A 42 -66.63 -35.35 -44.74
CA THR A 42 -66.26 -36.77 -44.89
C THR A 42 -65.01 -36.92 -45.76
N GLU A 43 -64.92 -36.17 -46.86
CA GLU A 43 -63.74 -36.10 -47.72
C GLU A 43 -62.52 -35.50 -46.98
N ALA A 44 -62.74 -34.50 -46.12
CA ALA A 44 -61.68 -33.96 -45.29
C ALA A 44 -61.07 -35.04 -44.37
N ASN A 45 -61.90 -35.93 -43.80
CA ASN A 45 -61.43 -37.02 -42.96
C ASN A 45 -60.59 -38.06 -43.72
N THR A 46 -60.95 -38.36 -44.97
CA THR A 46 -60.19 -39.32 -45.79
C THR A 46 -58.84 -38.76 -46.21
N LEU A 47 -58.78 -37.46 -46.51
CA LEU A 47 -57.56 -36.78 -46.96
C LEU A 47 -56.59 -36.45 -45.82
N ARG A 48 -57.05 -36.42 -44.57
CA ARG A 48 -56.29 -35.94 -43.41
C ARG A 48 -54.87 -36.51 -43.27
N THR A 49 -54.66 -37.79 -43.60
CA THR A 49 -53.37 -38.47 -43.44
C THR A 49 -52.46 -38.29 -44.67
N SER A 50 -53.03 -38.15 -45.87
CA SER A 50 -52.29 -38.12 -47.14
C SER A 50 -52.06 -36.70 -47.69
N ASP A 51 -53.02 -35.81 -47.49
CA ASP A 51 -52.98 -34.40 -47.91
C ASP A 51 -53.74 -33.52 -46.90
N LEU A 52 -53.04 -33.12 -45.84
CA LEU A 52 -53.58 -32.27 -44.78
C LEU A 52 -54.06 -30.90 -45.32
N THR A 53 -53.43 -30.38 -46.38
CA THR A 53 -53.81 -29.09 -46.96
C THR A 53 -55.15 -29.21 -47.66
N ALA A 54 -55.35 -30.26 -48.45
CA ALA A 54 -56.64 -30.54 -49.07
C ALA A 54 -57.71 -30.87 -48.02
N ALA A 55 -57.36 -31.63 -46.98
CA ALA A 55 -58.28 -31.91 -45.87
C ALA A 55 -58.80 -30.65 -45.19
N LYS A 56 -57.92 -29.69 -44.88
CA LYS A 56 -58.32 -28.38 -44.32
C LYS A 56 -59.24 -27.60 -45.24
N ARG A 57 -58.90 -27.51 -46.54
CA ARG A 57 -59.75 -26.82 -47.54
C ARG A 57 -61.14 -27.43 -47.64
N LYS A 58 -61.24 -28.76 -47.58
CA LYS A 58 -62.50 -29.49 -47.56
C LYS A 58 -63.28 -29.25 -46.28
N PHE A 59 -62.60 -29.19 -45.13
CA PHE A 59 -63.23 -28.85 -43.86
C PHE A 59 -63.73 -27.40 -43.81
N ASP A 60 -62.98 -26.44 -44.38
CA ASP A 60 -63.43 -25.05 -44.53
C ASP A 60 -64.67 -24.95 -45.43
N ALA A 61 -64.75 -25.78 -46.47
CA ALA A 61 -65.95 -25.88 -47.31
C ALA A 61 -67.14 -26.41 -46.51
N TYR A 62 -66.94 -27.43 -45.67
CA TYR A 62 -67.95 -27.89 -44.71
C TYR A 62 -68.44 -26.74 -43.81
N LEU A 63 -67.54 -25.97 -43.19
CA LEU A 63 -67.92 -24.85 -42.32
C LEU A 63 -68.76 -23.80 -43.06
N LYS A 64 -68.42 -23.49 -44.32
CA LYS A 64 -69.22 -22.57 -45.16
C LYS A 64 -70.62 -23.11 -45.45
N HIS A 65 -70.76 -24.40 -45.75
CA HIS A 65 -72.06 -25.04 -45.96
C HIS A 65 -72.87 -25.10 -44.66
N LEU A 66 -72.22 -25.40 -43.53
CA LEU A 66 -72.84 -25.40 -42.22
C LEU A 66 -73.37 -24.01 -41.85
N ASP A 67 -72.60 -22.94 -42.08
CA ASP A 67 -73.05 -21.58 -41.80
C ASP A 67 -74.20 -21.13 -42.71
N ARG A 68 -74.18 -21.53 -43.99
CA ARG A 68 -75.33 -21.34 -44.88
C ARG A 68 -76.57 -22.08 -44.38
N ALA A 69 -76.43 -23.34 -44.00
CA ALA A 69 -77.53 -24.13 -43.43
C ALA A 69 -78.10 -23.49 -42.15
N LYS A 70 -77.24 -23.05 -41.23
CA LYS A 70 -77.63 -22.30 -40.02
C LYS A 70 -78.40 -21.02 -40.33
N SER A 71 -78.03 -20.31 -41.41
CA SER A 71 -78.70 -19.08 -41.83
C SER A 71 -80.10 -19.33 -42.42
N ILE A 72 -80.36 -20.54 -42.93
CA ILE A 72 -81.67 -20.96 -43.45
C ILE A 72 -82.57 -21.40 -42.29
N ASP A 73 -82.07 -22.30 -41.44
CA ASP A 73 -82.74 -22.73 -40.20
C ASP A 73 -81.72 -23.10 -39.11
N PRO A 74 -81.66 -22.36 -37.99
CA PRO A 74 -80.73 -22.63 -36.90
C PRO A 74 -81.07 -23.88 -36.07
N SER A 75 -82.30 -24.41 -36.17
CA SER A 75 -82.72 -25.62 -35.44
C SER A 75 -81.92 -26.87 -35.85
N ILE A 76 -81.26 -26.81 -37.02
CA ILE A 76 -80.40 -27.88 -37.55
C ILE A 76 -79.25 -28.25 -36.60
N LEU A 77 -78.82 -27.35 -35.72
CA LEU A 77 -77.73 -27.59 -34.77
C LEU A 77 -78.15 -28.45 -33.57
N ASN A 78 -79.45 -28.49 -33.26
CA ASN A 78 -79.96 -29.05 -32.01
C ASN A 78 -81.02 -30.16 -32.26
N THR A 79 -81.22 -30.56 -33.50
CA THR A 79 -82.21 -31.58 -33.89
C THR A 79 -81.59 -32.97 -33.98
N THR A 80 -82.36 -33.98 -33.62
CA THR A 80 -82.03 -35.40 -33.85
C THR A 80 -82.64 -35.94 -35.14
N GLN A 81 -83.46 -35.14 -35.84
CA GLN A 81 -84.07 -35.54 -37.10
C GLN A 81 -83.00 -35.73 -38.18
N ARG A 82 -83.22 -36.70 -39.08
CA ARG A 82 -82.35 -36.97 -40.25
C ARG A 82 -80.85 -37.13 -39.87
N ASP A 83 -80.59 -37.73 -38.71
CA ASP A 83 -79.25 -38.03 -38.17
C ASP A 83 -78.34 -36.80 -37.95
N MET A 84 -78.92 -35.61 -37.83
CA MET A 84 -78.17 -34.35 -37.72
C MET A 84 -77.21 -34.30 -36.54
N ASP A 85 -77.64 -34.63 -35.31
CA ASP A 85 -76.78 -34.67 -34.12
C ASP A 85 -75.56 -35.61 -34.31
N SER A 86 -75.77 -36.81 -34.88
CA SER A 86 -74.69 -37.76 -35.14
C SER A 86 -73.68 -37.22 -36.16
N ASN A 87 -74.18 -36.63 -37.25
CA ASN A 87 -73.36 -36.08 -38.33
C ASN A 87 -72.56 -34.86 -37.88
N LEU A 88 -73.16 -33.97 -37.07
CA LEU A 88 -72.49 -32.82 -36.47
C LEU A 88 -71.34 -33.27 -35.55
N ARG A 89 -71.62 -34.20 -34.63
CA ARG A 89 -70.59 -34.78 -33.75
C ARG A 89 -69.50 -35.52 -34.53
N TYR A 90 -69.83 -36.15 -35.66
CA TYR A 90 -68.83 -36.73 -36.54
C TYR A 90 -67.88 -35.66 -37.06
N CYS A 91 -68.42 -34.55 -37.59
CA CYS A 91 -67.59 -33.49 -38.13
C CYS A 91 -66.78 -32.73 -37.07
N GLU A 92 -67.29 -32.60 -35.84
CA GLU A 92 -66.49 -32.13 -34.69
C GLU A 92 -65.27 -33.03 -34.44
N ARG A 93 -65.46 -34.36 -34.49
CA ARG A 93 -64.33 -35.30 -34.37
C ARG A 93 -63.36 -35.17 -35.55
N VAL A 94 -63.87 -34.93 -36.76
CA VAL A 94 -63.02 -34.70 -37.93
C VAL A 94 -62.16 -33.45 -37.74
N GLU A 95 -62.72 -32.36 -37.23
CA GLU A 95 -61.98 -31.15 -36.89
C GLU A 95 -60.82 -31.43 -35.93
N ILE A 96 -61.12 -32.11 -34.82
CA ILE A 96 -60.13 -32.49 -33.81
C ILE A 96 -59.04 -33.35 -34.44
N ASN A 97 -59.42 -34.33 -35.27
CA ASN A 97 -58.46 -35.19 -35.94
C ASN A 97 -57.56 -34.41 -36.91
N ILE A 98 -58.11 -33.47 -37.69
CA ILE A 98 -57.34 -32.60 -38.60
C ILE A 98 -56.34 -31.76 -37.80
N LYS A 99 -56.78 -31.14 -36.71
CA LYS A 99 -55.89 -30.38 -35.80
C LYS A 99 -54.80 -31.26 -35.20
N ARG A 100 -55.11 -32.51 -34.82
CA ARG A 100 -54.09 -33.47 -34.35
C ARG A 100 -53.10 -33.85 -35.44
N ALA A 101 -53.56 -34.08 -36.67
CA ALA A 101 -52.70 -34.39 -37.80
C ALA A 101 -51.75 -33.22 -38.14
N GLU A 102 -52.18 -31.98 -37.89
CA GLU A 102 -51.35 -30.78 -38.00
C GLU A 102 -50.33 -30.66 -36.84
N ALA A 103 -50.77 -30.87 -35.60
CA ALA A 103 -49.93 -30.68 -34.42
C ALA A 103 -48.88 -31.80 -34.24
N THR A 104 -49.18 -33.03 -34.68
CA THR A 104 -48.30 -34.20 -34.51
C THR A 104 -46.88 -33.99 -35.05
N PRO A 105 -46.66 -33.61 -36.33
CA PRO A 105 -45.31 -33.45 -36.86
C PRO A 105 -44.52 -32.33 -36.17
N ILE A 106 -45.19 -31.30 -35.64
CA ILE A 106 -44.57 -30.22 -34.87
C ILE A 106 -44.04 -30.77 -33.55
N LEU A 107 -44.87 -31.51 -32.82
CA LEU A 107 -44.47 -32.14 -31.56
C LEU A 107 -43.38 -33.21 -31.76
N GLU A 108 -43.46 -33.99 -32.85
CA GLU A 108 -42.45 -34.98 -33.21
C GLU A 108 -41.09 -34.35 -33.51
N LYS A 109 -41.08 -33.19 -34.19
CA LYS A 109 -39.87 -32.38 -34.34
C LYS A 109 -39.33 -31.92 -32.98
N GLY A 110 -40.21 -31.54 -32.05
CA GLY A 110 -39.81 -31.23 -30.67
C GLY A 110 -39.10 -32.41 -29.98
N PHE A 111 -39.56 -33.66 -30.18
CA PHE A 111 -38.93 -34.81 -29.54
C PHE A 111 -37.48 -35.04 -29.93
N THR A 112 -37.05 -34.64 -31.14
CA THR A 112 -35.64 -34.77 -31.53
C THR A 112 -34.73 -33.86 -30.69
N TYR A 113 -35.22 -32.68 -30.31
CA TYR A 113 -34.52 -31.77 -29.40
C TYR A 113 -34.49 -32.31 -27.97
N CYS A 114 -35.57 -32.92 -27.50
CA CYS A 114 -35.57 -33.61 -26.21
C CYS A 114 -34.58 -34.79 -26.17
N ASP A 115 -34.48 -35.58 -27.23
CA ASP A 115 -33.50 -36.66 -27.35
C ASP A 115 -32.06 -36.11 -27.37
N THR A 116 -31.85 -34.97 -28.05
CA THR A 116 -30.56 -34.26 -28.04
C THR A 116 -30.21 -33.76 -26.64
N ALA A 117 -31.16 -33.15 -25.94
CA ALA A 117 -30.97 -32.69 -24.56
C ALA A 117 -30.60 -33.84 -23.62
N LYS A 118 -31.27 -34.98 -23.77
CA LYS A 118 -30.99 -36.20 -23.00
C LYS A 118 -29.58 -36.72 -23.25
N GLU A 119 -29.12 -36.71 -24.50
CA GLU A 119 -27.77 -37.18 -24.85
C GLU A 119 -26.70 -36.20 -24.34
N SER A 120 -26.91 -34.89 -24.50
CA SER A 120 -26.04 -33.86 -23.93
C SER A 120 -25.91 -33.99 -22.41
N LEU A 121 -27.01 -34.26 -21.68
CA LEU A 121 -26.96 -34.51 -20.24
C LEU A 121 -26.12 -35.73 -19.87
N LYS A 122 -26.23 -36.85 -20.61
CA LYS A 122 -25.39 -38.03 -20.35
C LYS A 122 -23.92 -37.73 -20.55
N ASN A 123 -23.61 -36.84 -21.48
CA ASN A 123 -22.24 -36.42 -21.79
C ASN A 123 -21.75 -35.26 -20.90
N GLY A 124 -22.56 -34.80 -19.93
CA GLY A 124 -22.22 -33.70 -19.02
C GLY A 124 -22.26 -32.30 -19.67
N ASP A 125 -22.77 -32.17 -20.89
CA ASP A 125 -22.92 -30.90 -21.60
C ASP A 125 -24.26 -30.23 -21.23
N VAL A 126 -24.28 -29.64 -20.04
CA VAL A 126 -25.44 -28.93 -19.49
C VAL A 126 -25.88 -27.74 -20.38
N PRO A 127 -24.97 -26.90 -20.91
CA PRO A 127 -25.37 -25.78 -21.78
C PRO A 127 -26.12 -26.22 -23.05
N THR A 128 -25.62 -27.24 -23.75
CA THR A 128 -26.30 -27.75 -24.97
C THR A 128 -27.62 -28.44 -24.61
N ALA A 129 -27.66 -29.15 -23.48
CA ALA A 129 -28.89 -29.76 -22.99
C ALA A 129 -29.97 -28.72 -22.68
N GLN A 130 -29.60 -27.58 -22.10
CA GLN A 130 -30.51 -26.50 -21.80
C GLN A 130 -31.10 -25.86 -23.06
N SER A 131 -30.25 -25.48 -24.02
CA SER A 131 -30.69 -24.92 -25.31
C SER A 131 -31.64 -25.88 -26.05
N SER A 132 -31.30 -27.17 -26.08
CA SER A 132 -32.13 -28.19 -26.73
C SER A 132 -33.47 -28.39 -26.00
N MET A 133 -33.50 -28.32 -24.66
CA MET A 133 -34.73 -28.44 -23.90
C MET A 133 -35.66 -27.22 -24.09
N GLU A 134 -35.10 -26.01 -24.25
CA GLU A 134 -35.87 -24.82 -24.59
C GLU A 134 -36.54 -24.94 -25.96
N GLU A 135 -35.82 -25.45 -26.97
CA GLU A 135 -36.40 -25.71 -28.29
C GLU A 135 -37.50 -26.79 -28.24
N TYR A 136 -37.31 -27.87 -27.47
CA TYR A 136 -38.38 -28.86 -27.25
C TYR A 136 -39.66 -28.21 -26.68
N LYS A 137 -39.52 -27.35 -25.66
CA LYS A 137 -40.67 -26.66 -25.04
C LYS A 137 -41.40 -25.79 -26.05
N ARG A 138 -40.68 -25.05 -26.90
CA ARG A 138 -41.29 -24.25 -27.97
C ARG A 138 -42.15 -25.10 -28.91
N TYR A 139 -41.61 -26.19 -29.45
CA TYR A 139 -42.38 -27.09 -30.33
C TYR A 139 -43.56 -27.76 -29.63
N ARG A 140 -43.41 -28.10 -28.34
CA ARG A 140 -44.51 -28.64 -27.53
C ARG A 140 -45.63 -27.62 -27.40
N ASP A 141 -45.30 -26.39 -27.06
CA ASP A 141 -46.26 -25.32 -26.82
C ASP A 141 -46.94 -24.92 -28.16
N ASP A 142 -46.19 -24.83 -29.26
CA ASP A 142 -46.73 -24.61 -30.61
C ASP A 142 -47.74 -25.70 -31.02
N ALA A 143 -47.44 -26.98 -30.73
CA ALA A 143 -48.37 -28.08 -31.00
C ALA A 143 -49.64 -28.00 -30.13
N MET A 144 -49.52 -27.58 -28.86
CA MET A 144 -50.65 -27.42 -27.95
C MET A 144 -51.54 -26.23 -28.32
N ILE A 145 -50.98 -25.16 -28.89
CA ILE A 145 -51.75 -24.02 -29.44
C ILE A 145 -52.70 -24.49 -30.55
N ILE A 146 -52.29 -25.46 -31.37
CA ILE A 146 -53.13 -26.02 -32.43
C ILE A 146 -54.24 -26.90 -31.84
N THR A 147 -53.89 -27.81 -30.93
CA THR A 147 -54.88 -28.58 -30.16
C THR A 147 -54.30 -29.20 -28.89
N GLU A 148 -54.95 -28.95 -27.75
CA GLU A 148 -54.62 -29.62 -26.47
C GLU A 148 -54.88 -31.13 -26.52
N SER A 149 -55.82 -31.56 -27.36
CA SER A 149 -56.20 -32.97 -27.54
C SER A 149 -55.08 -33.84 -28.11
N ILE A 150 -53.96 -33.25 -28.55
CA ILE A 150 -52.75 -33.97 -28.94
C ILE A 150 -52.21 -34.84 -27.80
N MET A 151 -52.48 -34.46 -26.55
CA MET A 151 -52.11 -35.20 -25.34
C MET A 151 -53.01 -36.41 -25.05
N ASP A 152 -54.13 -36.57 -25.74
CA ASP A 152 -54.95 -37.78 -25.64
C ASP A 152 -54.34 -38.94 -26.45
N VAL A 153 -53.45 -38.62 -27.40
CA VAL A 153 -52.71 -39.62 -28.16
C VAL A 153 -51.65 -40.23 -27.24
N PHE A 154 -51.94 -41.42 -26.71
CA PHE A 154 -51.12 -42.09 -25.69
C PHE A 154 -49.61 -42.13 -26.01
N ALA A 155 -49.24 -42.43 -27.26
CA ALA A 155 -47.85 -42.48 -27.68
C ALA A 155 -47.13 -41.13 -27.55
N LEU A 156 -47.79 -40.04 -27.95
CA LEU A 156 -47.25 -38.68 -27.83
C LEU A 156 -47.18 -38.24 -26.37
N ALA A 157 -48.25 -38.48 -25.61
CA ALA A 157 -48.30 -38.18 -24.18
C ALA A 157 -47.21 -38.92 -23.39
N SER A 158 -46.93 -40.17 -23.74
CA SER A 158 -45.85 -40.96 -23.14
C SER A 158 -44.47 -40.32 -23.39
N LYS A 159 -44.20 -39.89 -24.63
CA LYS A 159 -42.95 -39.19 -24.96
C LYS A 159 -42.84 -37.83 -24.26
N VAL A 160 -43.92 -37.05 -24.16
CA VAL A 160 -43.93 -35.79 -23.39
C VAL A 160 -43.56 -36.04 -21.92
N ARG A 161 -44.14 -37.07 -21.28
CA ARG A 161 -43.75 -37.46 -19.90
C ARG A 161 -42.29 -37.89 -19.80
N ALA A 162 -41.74 -38.53 -20.82
CA ALA A 162 -40.33 -38.89 -20.86
C ALA A 162 -39.42 -37.64 -20.94
N CYS A 163 -39.78 -36.66 -21.75
CA CYS A 163 -39.07 -35.39 -21.86
C CYS A 163 -39.16 -34.54 -20.59
N SER A 164 -40.31 -34.56 -19.90
CA SER A 164 -40.45 -33.91 -18.59
C SER A 164 -39.47 -34.48 -17.56
N ARG A 165 -39.18 -35.79 -17.56
CA ARG A 165 -38.12 -36.37 -16.70
C ARG A 165 -36.72 -35.92 -17.09
N VAL A 166 -36.48 -35.65 -18.38
CA VAL A 166 -35.19 -35.09 -18.84
C VAL A 166 -35.06 -33.65 -18.36
N GLU A 167 -36.15 -32.88 -18.39
CA GLU A 167 -36.21 -31.51 -17.86
C GLU A 167 -35.92 -31.47 -16.35
N GLU A 168 -36.49 -32.38 -15.56
CA GLU A 168 -36.20 -32.48 -14.12
C GLU A 168 -34.71 -32.76 -13.84
N LYS A 169 -34.12 -33.70 -14.59
CA LYS A 169 -32.68 -34.00 -14.49
C LYS A 169 -31.80 -32.84 -14.94
N LEU A 170 -32.22 -32.12 -15.98
CA LEU A 170 -31.55 -30.90 -16.42
C LEU A 170 -31.58 -29.86 -15.30
N ALA A 171 -32.71 -29.66 -14.62
CA ALA A 171 -32.81 -28.69 -13.54
C ALA A 171 -31.84 -29.00 -12.38
N GLU A 172 -31.65 -30.27 -12.04
CA GLU A 172 -30.67 -30.71 -11.06
C GLU A 172 -29.22 -30.46 -11.53
N ALA A 173 -28.89 -30.90 -12.75
CA ALA A 173 -27.57 -30.69 -13.33
C ALA A 173 -27.22 -29.19 -13.51
N SER A 174 -28.18 -28.36 -13.91
CA SER A 174 -28.04 -26.91 -14.01
C SER A 174 -27.79 -26.27 -12.64
N LYS A 175 -28.37 -26.80 -11.56
CA LYS A 175 -28.12 -26.28 -10.21
C LYS A 175 -26.68 -26.55 -9.78
N GLU A 176 -26.16 -27.74 -10.02
CA GLU A 176 -24.77 -28.11 -9.73
C GLU A 176 -23.79 -27.28 -10.58
N GLU A 177 -24.08 -27.17 -11.87
CA GLU A 177 -23.31 -26.35 -12.82
C GLU A 177 -23.25 -24.88 -12.39
N ASN A 178 -24.38 -24.30 -12.00
CA ASN A 178 -24.42 -22.92 -11.50
C ASN A 178 -23.60 -22.74 -10.22
N ALA A 179 -23.62 -23.71 -9.30
CA ALA A 179 -22.79 -23.66 -8.10
C ALA A 179 -21.28 -23.68 -8.44
N LEU A 180 -20.88 -24.43 -9.47
CA LEU A 180 -19.50 -24.42 -9.97
C LEU A 180 -19.14 -23.07 -10.61
N ILE A 181 -20.04 -22.52 -11.44
CA ILE A 181 -19.86 -21.20 -12.06
C ILE A 181 -19.73 -20.11 -10.99
N GLU A 182 -20.55 -20.13 -9.93
CA GLU A 182 -20.45 -19.18 -8.82
C GLU A 182 -19.08 -19.25 -8.12
N LYS A 183 -18.56 -20.46 -7.88
CA LYS A 183 -17.21 -20.65 -7.32
C LYS A 183 -16.14 -20.07 -8.26
N MET A 184 -16.22 -20.33 -9.56
CA MET A 184 -15.30 -19.74 -10.54
C MET A 184 -15.38 -18.21 -10.55
N ASN A 185 -16.59 -17.65 -10.54
CA ASN A 185 -16.81 -16.21 -10.53
C ASN A 185 -16.28 -15.54 -9.26
N ALA A 186 -16.36 -16.21 -8.11
CA ALA A 186 -15.73 -15.73 -6.88
C ALA A 186 -14.19 -15.66 -7.01
N ALA A 187 -13.56 -16.68 -7.59
CA ALA A 187 -12.11 -16.67 -7.85
C ALA A 187 -11.71 -15.60 -8.86
N ILE A 188 -12.48 -15.44 -9.94
CA ILE A 188 -12.33 -14.39 -10.96
C ILE A 188 -12.42 -13.00 -10.30
N GLY A 189 -13.44 -12.76 -9.47
CA GLY A 189 -13.60 -11.50 -8.74
C GLY A 189 -12.41 -11.21 -7.82
N GLY A 190 -11.93 -12.22 -7.10
CA GLY A 190 -10.71 -12.12 -6.28
C GLY A 190 -9.49 -11.72 -7.10
N TYR A 191 -9.25 -12.35 -8.25
CA TYR A 191 -8.12 -12.01 -9.11
C TYR A 191 -8.25 -10.62 -9.79
N LYS A 192 -9.47 -10.16 -10.09
CA LYS A 192 -9.70 -8.76 -10.51
C LYS A 192 -9.25 -7.76 -9.43
N ASN A 193 -9.49 -8.07 -8.16
CA ASN A 193 -8.99 -7.25 -7.05
C ASN A 193 -7.46 -7.29 -6.93
N VAL A 194 -6.84 -8.47 -7.07
CA VAL A 194 -5.37 -8.62 -7.08
C VAL A 194 -4.75 -7.73 -8.16
N ILE A 195 -5.26 -7.81 -9.38
CA ILE A 195 -4.79 -7.00 -10.50
C ILE A 195 -4.98 -5.52 -10.20
N SER A 196 -6.15 -5.10 -9.71
CA SER A 196 -6.41 -3.69 -9.37
C SER A 196 -5.40 -3.14 -8.35
N GLN A 197 -5.11 -3.90 -7.29
CA GLN A 197 -4.13 -3.48 -6.28
C GLN A 197 -2.71 -3.46 -6.82
N CYS A 198 -2.34 -4.49 -7.60
CA CYS A 198 -1.02 -4.56 -8.22
C CYS A 198 -0.81 -3.43 -9.24
N GLU A 199 -1.80 -3.12 -10.08
CA GLU A 199 -1.72 -2.04 -11.05
C GLU A 199 -1.62 -0.66 -10.39
N LYS A 200 -2.34 -0.44 -9.28
CA LYS A 200 -2.17 0.76 -8.46
C LYS A 200 -0.73 0.87 -7.97
N ALA A 201 -0.18 -0.20 -7.38
CA ALA A 201 1.21 -0.23 -6.92
C ALA A 201 2.20 0.05 -8.08
N ARG A 202 2.00 -0.62 -9.23
CA ARG A 202 2.79 -0.44 -10.45
C ARG A 202 2.76 1.00 -10.93
N SER A 203 1.57 1.58 -11.06
CA SER A 203 1.38 2.95 -11.56
C SER A 203 1.99 4.00 -10.63
N THR A 204 1.92 3.79 -9.31
CA THR A 204 2.56 4.65 -8.31
C THR A 204 4.07 4.60 -8.46
N ILE A 205 4.68 3.42 -8.55
CA ILE A 205 6.14 3.28 -8.57
C ILE A 205 6.76 3.61 -9.94
N SER A 206 6.04 3.40 -11.04
CA SER A 206 6.49 3.75 -12.39
C SER A 206 6.25 5.22 -12.74
N SER A 207 5.57 5.98 -11.88
CA SER A 207 5.25 7.38 -12.10
C SER A 207 6.53 8.23 -12.11
N PRO A 208 6.66 9.21 -13.03
CA PRO A 208 7.75 10.20 -12.97
C PRO A 208 7.76 11.03 -11.69
N LYS A 209 6.63 11.08 -10.96
CA LYS A 209 6.48 11.80 -9.69
C LYS A 209 6.76 10.93 -8.47
N PHE A 210 7.15 9.66 -8.67
CA PHE A 210 7.45 8.75 -7.58
C PHE A 210 8.59 9.29 -6.70
N SER A 211 8.38 9.26 -5.38
CA SER A 211 9.41 9.52 -4.37
C SER A 211 9.72 8.25 -3.59
N LEU A 212 10.97 8.06 -3.18
CA LEU A 212 11.38 6.94 -2.32
C LEU A 212 10.66 6.93 -0.96
N ASP A 213 10.06 8.04 -0.53
CA ASP A 213 9.19 8.10 0.65
C ASP A 213 7.91 7.27 0.47
N GLN A 214 7.43 7.10 -0.77
CA GLN A 214 6.22 6.34 -1.09
C GLN A 214 6.48 4.84 -1.24
N LEU A 215 7.74 4.39 -1.09
CA LEU A 215 8.10 2.98 -1.27
C LEU A 215 7.37 2.07 -0.27
N ASP A 216 7.16 2.53 0.96
CA ASP A 216 6.45 1.77 1.99
C ASP A 216 4.95 1.63 1.65
N ASP A 217 4.33 2.68 1.08
CA ASP A 217 2.95 2.63 0.59
C ASP A 217 2.80 1.64 -0.58
N VAL A 218 3.75 1.65 -1.52
CA VAL A 218 3.77 0.69 -2.64
C VAL A 218 3.91 -0.74 -2.13
N ASN A 219 4.77 -0.97 -1.13
CA ASN A 219 4.89 -2.28 -0.48
C ASN A 219 3.59 -2.70 0.22
N ALA A 220 2.89 -1.77 0.88
CA ALA A 220 1.60 -2.04 1.50
C ALA A 220 0.53 -2.44 0.46
N MET A 221 0.48 -1.77 -0.70
CA MET A 221 -0.42 -2.15 -1.80
C MET A 221 -0.12 -3.57 -2.32
N MET A 222 1.16 -3.92 -2.48
CA MET A 222 1.56 -5.27 -2.90
C MET A 222 1.24 -6.34 -1.84
N ASN A 223 1.34 -6.01 -0.55
CA ASN A 223 0.93 -6.91 0.52
C ASN A 223 -0.58 -7.14 0.53
N GLU A 224 -1.39 -6.12 0.26
CA GLU A 224 -2.84 -6.30 0.12
C GLU A 224 -3.18 -7.13 -1.12
N ALA A 225 -2.50 -6.90 -2.25
CA ALA A 225 -2.64 -7.75 -3.44
C ALA A 225 -2.31 -9.23 -3.13
N ALA A 226 -1.26 -9.50 -2.35
CA ALA A 226 -0.89 -10.85 -1.93
C ALA A 226 -1.95 -11.50 -1.01
N LYS A 227 -2.58 -10.71 -0.15
CA LYS A 227 -3.68 -11.17 0.72
C LYS A 227 -4.94 -11.51 -0.09
N GLU A 228 -5.34 -10.64 -1.02
CA GLU A 228 -6.44 -10.89 -1.95
C GLU A 228 -6.18 -12.16 -2.78
N LYS A 229 -4.94 -12.34 -3.26
CA LYS A 229 -4.53 -13.53 -4.01
C LYS A 229 -4.64 -14.79 -3.17
N LYS A 230 -4.22 -14.73 -1.90
CA LYS A 230 -4.36 -15.85 -0.97
C LYS A 230 -5.83 -16.21 -0.77
N ASN A 231 -6.70 -15.22 -0.58
CA ASN A 231 -8.14 -15.43 -0.44
C ASN A 231 -8.76 -16.03 -1.70
N ALA A 232 -8.43 -15.50 -2.89
CA ALA A 232 -8.91 -16.05 -4.16
C ALA A 232 -8.50 -17.52 -4.35
N ARG A 233 -7.28 -17.87 -3.94
CA ARG A 233 -6.76 -19.25 -4.00
C ARG A 233 -7.36 -20.22 -2.97
N GLN A 234 -8.08 -19.74 -1.96
CA GLN A 234 -8.79 -20.64 -1.04
C GLN A 234 -9.96 -21.36 -1.73
N ASN A 235 -10.43 -20.85 -2.87
CA ASN A 235 -11.41 -21.55 -3.69
C ASN A 235 -10.72 -22.66 -4.48
N THR A 236 -10.34 -23.74 -3.79
CA THR A 236 -9.59 -24.86 -4.37
C THR A 236 -10.36 -25.52 -5.51
N GLU A 237 -11.68 -25.58 -5.42
CA GLU A 237 -12.54 -26.16 -6.45
C GLU A 237 -12.46 -25.41 -7.77
N ALA A 238 -12.45 -24.06 -7.75
CA ALA A 238 -12.26 -23.27 -8.96
C ALA A 238 -10.93 -23.59 -9.67
N PHE A 239 -9.86 -23.78 -8.90
CA PHE A 239 -8.53 -24.15 -9.44
C PHE A 239 -8.42 -25.62 -9.86
N THR A 240 -9.21 -26.51 -9.27
CA THR A 240 -9.36 -27.88 -9.77
C THR A 240 -10.09 -27.88 -11.12
N LEU A 241 -11.21 -27.17 -11.22
CA LEU A 241 -12.00 -27.07 -12.45
C LEU A 241 -11.21 -26.41 -13.59
N LEU A 242 -10.41 -25.40 -13.29
CA LEU A 242 -9.49 -24.77 -14.22
C LEU A 242 -8.55 -25.81 -14.90
N LYS A 243 -8.08 -26.81 -14.14
CA LYS A 243 -7.17 -27.85 -14.65
C LYS A 243 -7.91 -28.96 -15.40
N GLU A 244 -9.05 -29.38 -14.88
CA GLU A 244 -9.84 -30.48 -15.45
C GLU A 244 -10.56 -30.06 -16.73
N GLN A 245 -10.98 -28.79 -16.80
CA GLN A 245 -11.79 -28.26 -17.90
C GLN A 245 -11.26 -26.89 -18.37
N PRO A 246 -10.07 -26.86 -19.01
CA PRO A 246 -9.41 -25.62 -19.40
C PRO A 246 -10.14 -24.85 -20.52
N ASN A 247 -10.96 -25.52 -21.32
CA ASN A 247 -11.68 -24.92 -22.45
C ASN A 247 -12.97 -24.21 -22.05
N ARG A 248 -13.38 -24.24 -20.77
CA ARG A 248 -14.56 -23.49 -20.32
C ARG A 248 -14.28 -21.99 -20.38
N PRO A 249 -15.28 -21.15 -20.70
CA PRO A 249 -15.11 -19.70 -20.70
C PRO A 249 -14.56 -19.15 -19.38
N GLN A 250 -15.11 -19.60 -18.25
CA GLN A 250 -14.67 -19.17 -16.91
C GLN A 250 -13.25 -19.64 -16.58
N SER A 251 -12.85 -20.83 -17.04
CA SER A 251 -11.49 -21.35 -16.87
C SER A 251 -10.49 -20.50 -17.66
N GLN A 252 -10.80 -20.15 -18.89
CA GLN A 252 -9.95 -19.28 -19.73
C GLN A 252 -9.83 -17.86 -19.14
N GLU A 253 -10.94 -17.29 -18.67
CA GLU A 253 -10.93 -15.98 -17.99
C GLU A 253 -10.07 -16.04 -16.72
N LEU A 254 -10.28 -17.04 -15.87
CA LEU A 254 -9.50 -17.20 -14.64
C LEU A 254 -8.01 -17.40 -14.93
N GLN A 255 -7.64 -18.22 -15.92
CA GLN A 255 -6.24 -18.41 -16.32
C GLN A 255 -5.60 -17.09 -16.76
N THR A 256 -6.30 -16.33 -17.60
CA THR A 256 -5.82 -15.02 -18.11
C THR A 256 -5.57 -14.05 -16.97
N LEU A 257 -6.48 -13.99 -15.99
CA LEU A 257 -6.33 -13.13 -14.81
C LEU A 257 -5.18 -13.60 -13.90
N VAL A 258 -5.00 -14.92 -13.75
CA VAL A 258 -3.88 -15.49 -12.98
C VAL A 258 -2.54 -15.07 -13.60
N ASP A 259 -2.42 -15.18 -14.92
CA ASP A 259 -1.20 -14.84 -15.64
C ASP A 259 -0.95 -13.32 -15.64
N THR A 260 -1.99 -12.52 -15.81
CA THR A 260 -1.91 -11.05 -15.74
C THR A 260 -1.48 -10.58 -14.35
N ALA A 261 -2.02 -11.19 -13.29
CA ALA A 261 -1.60 -10.90 -11.92
C ALA A 261 -0.13 -11.26 -11.69
N ALA A 262 0.32 -12.42 -12.17
CA ALA A 262 1.72 -12.84 -12.05
C ALA A 262 2.69 -11.90 -12.80
N GLN A 263 2.31 -11.47 -14.00
CA GLN A 263 3.09 -10.50 -14.77
C GLN A 263 3.19 -9.16 -14.05
N CYS A 264 2.07 -8.65 -13.55
CA CYS A 264 2.06 -7.39 -12.80
C CYS A 264 2.92 -7.49 -11.53
N GLU A 265 2.82 -8.60 -10.77
CA GLU A 265 3.63 -8.84 -9.58
C GLU A 265 5.12 -8.87 -9.90
N GLY A 266 5.51 -9.54 -10.98
CA GLY A 266 6.89 -9.61 -11.44
C GLY A 266 7.46 -8.22 -11.76
N GLN A 267 6.76 -7.45 -12.58
CA GLN A 267 7.15 -6.09 -12.96
C GLN A 267 7.23 -5.16 -11.75
N THR A 268 6.20 -5.16 -10.90
CA THR A 268 6.16 -4.29 -9.72
C THR A 268 7.23 -4.65 -8.71
N SER A 269 7.52 -5.94 -8.52
CA SER A 269 8.60 -6.41 -7.65
C SER A 269 9.98 -5.95 -8.13
N GLU A 270 10.20 -5.90 -9.44
CA GLU A 270 11.45 -5.39 -10.02
C GLU A 270 11.64 -3.89 -9.75
N TYR A 271 10.58 -3.09 -9.92
CA TYR A 271 10.60 -1.68 -9.54
C TYR A 271 10.88 -1.49 -8.05
N ILE A 272 10.21 -2.24 -7.18
CA ILE A 272 10.41 -2.19 -5.73
C ILE A 272 11.85 -2.55 -5.36
N ARG A 273 12.43 -3.60 -5.95
CA ARG A 273 13.82 -4.01 -5.70
C ARG A 273 14.80 -2.90 -6.10
N THR A 274 14.58 -2.28 -7.25
CA THR A 274 15.41 -1.17 -7.75
C THR A 274 15.31 0.05 -6.84
N ALA A 275 14.10 0.46 -6.48
CA ALA A 275 13.86 1.58 -5.56
C ALA A 275 14.47 1.31 -4.16
N THR A 276 14.33 0.08 -3.65
CA THR A 276 14.92 -0.33 -2.37
C THR A 276 16.44 -0.26 -2.41
N LYS A 277 17.07 -0.75 -3.49
CA LYS A 277 18.53 -0.67 -3.68
C LYS A 277 19.00 0.79 -3.72
N ASN A 278 18.27 1.65 -4.43
CA ASN A 278 18.57 3.07 -4.52
C ASN A 278 18.42 3.76 -3.15
N LYS A 279 17.34 3.49 -2.40
CA LYS A 279 17.13 4.00 -1.03
C LYS A 279 18.29 3.62 -0.12
N ARG A 280 18.69 2.34 -0.10
CA ARG A 280 19.82 1.86 0.71
C ARG A 280 21.15 2.52 0.35
N ALA A 281 21.40 2.73 -0.94
CA ALA A 281 22.62 3.41 -1.39
C ALA A 281 22.66 4.86 -0.91
N LEU A 282 21.54 5.59 -1.03
CA LEU A 282 21.43 6.97 -0.54
C LEU A 282 21.52 7.06 0.98
N GLU A 283 20.88 6.14 1.72
CA GLU A 283 21.00 6.06 3.17
C GLU A 283 22.44 5.81 3.61
N LYS A 284 23.19 4.99 2.87
CA LYS A 284 24.61 4.77 3.10
C LYS A 284 25.42 6.05 2.88
N ASP A 285 25.22 6.74 1.74
CA ASP A 285 25.88 8.02 1.45
C ASP A 285 25.62 9.03 2.59
N ILE A 286 24.38 9.11 3.10
CA ILE A 286 24.03 9.98 4.23
C ILE A 286 24.75 9.55 5.52
N ASN A 287 24.80 8.25 5.81
CA ASN A 287 25.47 7.74 7.01
C ASN A 287 26.99 7.99 6.99
N ASP A 288 27.63 7.85 5.83
CA ASP A 288 29.05 8.18 5.64
C ASP A 288 29.27 9.69 5.83
N GLY A 289 28.34 10.52 5.35
CA GLY A 289 28.30 11.96 5.64
C GLY A 289 28.16 12.27 7.14
N ILE A 290 27.25 11.58 7.84
CA ILE A 290 27.07 11.69 9.30
C ILE A 290 28.34 11.32 10.05
N ALA A 291 29.05 10.27 9.64
CA ALA A 291 30.30 9.87 10.27
C ALA A 291 31.38 10.95 10.14
N ASN A 292 31.50 11.57 8.96
CA ASN A 292 32.40 12.70 8.74
C ASN A 292 32.00 13.93 9.59
N LEU A 293 30.71 14.23 9.71
CA LEU A 293 30.22 15.33 10.55
C LEU A 293 30.46 15.06 12.04
N ARG A 294 30.32 13.82 12.52
CA ARG A 294 30.66 13.46 13.90
C ARG A 294 32.16 13.65 14.16
N ALA A 295 33.02 13.18 13.27
CA ALA A 295 34.45 13.42 13.39
C ALA A 295 34.80 14.92 13.34
N ALA A 296 34.09 15.71 12.53
CA ALA A 296 34.22 17.16 12.51
C ALA A 296 33.78 17.81 13.84
N GLN A 297 32.67 17.35 14.42
CA GLN A 297 32.18 17.77 15.72
C GLN A 297 33.21 17.46 16.82
N ASP A 298 33.71 16.24 16.87
CA ASP A 298 34.69 15.80 17.89
C ASP A 298 35.99 16.61 17.80
N ALA A 299 36.50 16.85 16.58
CA ALA A 299 37.67 17.70 16.37
C ALA A 299 37.42 19.16 16.79
N CYS A 300 36.20 19.68 16.57
CA CYS A 300 35.83 21.01 17.03
C CYS A 300 35.75 21.07 18.56
N GLU A 301 35.16 20.07 19.22
CA GLU A 301 35.09 20.02 20.67
C GLU A 301 36.47 19.86 21.32
N ALA A 302 37.38 19.12 20.69
CA ALA A 302 38.79 19.05 21.10
C ALA A 302 39.47 20.42 21.00
N ALA A 303 39.28 21.13 19.87
CA ALA A 303 39.79 22.49 19.70
C ALA A 303 39.22 23.46 20.75
N LYS A 304 37.92 23.37 21.04
CA LYS A 304 37.23 24.18 22.06
C LYS A 304 37.79 23.94 23.46
N LYS A 305 38.09 22.69 23.81
CA LYS A 305 38.69 22.34 25.12
C LYS A 305 40.10 22.91 25.25
N LEU A 306 40.90 22.83 24.20
CA LEU A 306 42.26 23.38 24.16
C LEU A 306 42.26 24.92 24.15
N SER A 307 41.23 25.55 23.60
CA SER A 307 41.13 27.01 23.49
C SER A 307 40.57 27.71 24.73
N ASN A 308 40.40 27.02 25.86
CA ASN A 308 39.95 27.63 27.11
C ASN A 308 41.02 28.54 27.73
N ARG A 309 42.29 28.13 27.65
CA ARG A 309 43.46 28.89 28.11
C ARG A 309 44.72 28.27 27.53
N PHE A 310 45.58 29.07 26.92
CA PHE A 310 46.87 28.60 26.41
C PHE A 310 47.97 28.80 27.45
N LEU A 311 48.82 27.78 27.63
CA LEU A 311 49.98 27.82 28.54
C LEU A 311 51.29 27.76 27.75
N ALA A 312 51.29 27.11 26.59
CA ALA A 312 52.42 27.02 25.68
C ALA A 312 51.99 27.29 24.22
N ASP A 313 52.95 27.69 23.38
CA ASP A 313 52.73 27.85 21.93
C ASP A 313 52.25 26.54 21.27
N ALA A 314 52.66 25.39 21.83
CA ALA A 314 52.19 24.08 21.40
C ALA A 314 50.67 23.87 21.57
N ASP A 315 50.05 24.49 22.57
CA ASP A 315 48.61 24.39 22.82
C ASP A 315 47.83 25.16 21.75
N VAL A 316 48.32 26.34 21.38
CA VAL A 316 47.76 27.16 20.29
C VAL A 316 47.82 26.38 18.97
N ALA A 317 48.98 25.81 18.64
CA ALA A 317 49.16 25.02 17.42
C ALA A 317 48.25 23.79 17.37
N LYS A 318 48.10 23.06 18.49
CA LYS A 318 47.18 21.90 18.58
C LYS A 318 45.72 22.30 18.44
N ALA A 319 45.30 23.41 19.05
CA ALA A 319 43.94 23.92 18.93
C ALA A 319 43.61 24.35 17.49
N GLU A 320 44.52 25.08 16.84
CA GLU A 320 44.38 25.48 15.43
C GLU A 320 44.36 24.26 14.49
N SER A 321 45.23 23.26 14.73
CA SER A 321 45.21 22.01 13.96
C SER A 321 43.87 21.29 14.09
N SER A 322 43.35 21.11 15.30
CA SER A 322 42.08 20.43 15.56
C SER A 322 40.89 21.19 14.94
N TYR A 323 40.92 22.52 15.00
CA TYR A 323 39.92 23.37 14.35
C TYR A 323 39.96 23.24 12.82
N ASN A 324 41.16 23.27 12.23
CA ASN A 324 41.34 23.10 10.78
C ASN A 324 40.94 21.70 10.31
N ASP A 325 41.19 20.67 11.12
CA ASP A 325 40.73 19.30 10.86
C ASP A 325 39.20 19.22 10.84
N SER A 326 38.54 19.85 11.81
CA SER A 326 37.08 19.99 11.84
C SER A 326 36.55 20.69 10.58
N ALA A 327 37.14 21.84 10.21
CA ALA A 327 36.75 22.60 9.02
C ALA A 327 36.94 21.78 7.73
N ARG A 328 38.03 21.03 7.62
CA ARG A 328 38.31 20.14 6.49
C ARG A 328 37.30 18.98 6.40
N LEU A 329 36.93 18.36 7.51
CA LEU A 329 35.96 17.28 7.53
C LEU A 329 34.55 17.78 7.18
N LYS A 330 34.15 18.94 7.73
CA LYS A 330 32.90 19.60 7.35
C LYS A 330 32.89 19.97 5.87
N SER A 331 33.99 20.51 5.34
CA SER A 331 34.04 20.93 3.93
C SER A 331 33.95 19.76 2.96
N LYS A 332 34.52 18.60 3.29
CA LYS A 332 34.32 17.35 2.51
C LYS A 332 32.85 17.02 2.34
N VAL A 333 32.06 17.18 3.41
CA VAL A 333 30.62 16.90 3.40
C VAL A 333 29.85 17.98 2.63
N THR A 334 30.14 19.26 2.86
CA THR A 334 29.43 20.36 2.16
C THR A 334 29.75 20.45 0.67
N ASN A 335 30.92 19.97 0.26
CA ASN A 335 31.33 19.95 -1.14
C ASN A 335 30.70 18.78 -1.92
N ASP A 336 30.17 17.77 -1.24
CA ASP A 336 29.40 16.71 -1.87
C ASP A 336 27.98 17.20 -2.21
N LYS A 337 27.85 17.80 -3.39
CA LYS A 337 26.58 18.33 -3.90
C LYS A 337 25.48 17.26 -3.97
N LYS A 338 25.83 16.01 -4.26
CA LYS A 338 24.87 14.90 -4.39
C LYS A 338 24.31 14.55 -3.01
N LEU A 339 25.17 14.43 -2.01
CA LEU A 339 24.76 14.18 -0.63
C LEU A 339 23.86 15.30 -0.10
N ILE A 340 24.25 16.56 -0.28
CA ILE A 340 23.45 17.71 0.18
C ILE A 340 22.08 17.75 -0.53
N ALA A 341 22.05 17.56 -1.85
CA ALA A 341 20.79 17.50 -2.60
C ALA A 341 19.90 16.34 -2.12
N THR A 342 20.49 15.17 -1.81
CA THR A 342 19.76 14.01 -1.29
C THR A 342 19.14 14.30 0.07
N VAL A 343 19.89 14.90 1.00
CA VAL A 343 19.39 15.29 2.33
C VAL A 343 18.25 16.30 2.22
N GLN A 344 18.34 17.25 1.29
CA GLN A 344 17.29 18.23 1.01
C GLN A 344 16.06 17.63 0.35
N GLN A 345 16.24 16.66 -0.55
CA GLN A 345 15.16 15.96 -1.21
C GLN A 345 14.37 15.06 -0.25
N TYR A 346 15.05 14.45 0.73
CA TYR A 346 14.46 13.54 1.70
C TYR A 346 14.62 14.05 3.15
N PRO A 347 14.03 15.20 3.52
CA PRO A 347 14.22 15.81 4.83
C PRO A 347 13.54 15.02 5.96
N ASN A 348 12.59 14.14 5.60
CA ASN A 348 11.83 13.36 6.57
C ASN A 348 12.55 12.09 7.02
N TRP A 349 13.56 11.62 6.28
CA TRP A 349 14.35 10.45 6.65
C TRP A 349 15.07 10.68 7.98
N SER A 350 15.13 9.64 8.81
CA SER A 350 15.81 9.68 10.11
C SER A 350 17.26 10.15 9.97
N ASN A 351 17.99 9.59 8.99
CA ASN A 351 19.39 9.91 8.75
C ASN A 351 19.54 11.36 8.25
N SER A 352 18.68 11.83 7.34
CA SER A 352 18.69 13.24 6.89
C SER A 352 18.45 14.21 8.06
N LYS A 353 17.50 13.92 8.94
CA LYS A 353 17.26 14.73 10.16
C LYS A 353 18.49 14.75 11.07
N GLN A 354 19.14 13.61 11.26
CA GLN A 354 20.37 13.53 12.06
C GLN A 354 21.51 14.31 11.42
N PHE A 355 21.67 14.19 10.10
CA PHE A 355 22.67 14.92 9.33
C PHE A 355 22.48 16.42 9.49
N SER A 356 21.27 16.97 9.29
CA SER A 356 21.01 18.41 9.43
C SER A 356 21.26 18.91 10.86
N ARG A 357 20.91 18.12 11.88
CA ARG A 357 21.22 18.48 13.28
C ARG A 357 22.72 18.55 13.55
N LEU A 358 23.47 17.54 13.12
CA LEU A 358 24.93 17.51 13.28
C LEU A 358 25.59 18.66 12.51
N MET A 359 25.16 18.91 11.28
CA MET A 359 25.67 20.00 10.46
C MET A 359 25.54 21.37 11.17
N ASN A 360 24.36 21.66 11.73
CA ASN A 360 24.12 22.89 12.49
C ASN A 360 24.93 22.95 13.79
N SER A 361 25.01 21.83 14.52
CA SER A 361 25.82 21.73 15.76
C SER A 361 27.30 22.00 15.49
N THR A 362 27.86 21.38 14.45
CA THR A 362 29.27 21.55 14.07
C THR A 362 29.55 22.97 13.63
N GLU A 363 28.61 23.61 12.91
CA GLU A 363 28.73 25.01 12.54
C GLU A 363 28.73 25.96 13.75
N SER A 364 27.84 25.74 14.71
CA SER A 364 27.83 26.51 15.96
C SER A 364 29.13 26.32 16.73
N CYS A 365 29.59 25.07 16.88
CA CYS A 365 30.84 24.76 17.55
C CYS A 365 32.03 25.47 16.88
N GLN A 366 32.14 25.40 15.55
CA GLN A 366 33.25 26.03 14.81
C GLN A 366 33.24 27.55 15.01
N LYS A 367 32.06 28.18 14.93
CA LYS A 367 31.92 29.62 15.12
C LYS A 367 32.36 30.06 16.53
N GLU A 368 31.91 29.36 17.57
CA GLU A 368 32.30 29.63 18.96
C GLU A 368 33.81 29.40 19.19
N THR A 369 34.34 28.30 18.66
CA THR A 369 35.74 27.90 18.86
C THR A 369 36.70 28.84 18.15
N ALA A 370 36.38 29.27 16.93
CA ALA A 370 37.17 30.26 16.20
C ALA A 370 37.28 31.60 16.98
N ALA A 371 36.18 32.04 17.58
CA ALA A 371 36.17 33.25 18.40
C ALA A 371 37.00 33.07 19.68
N SER A 372 36.90 31.91 20.34
CA SER A 372 37.68 31.55 21.53
C SER A 372 39.18 31.48 21.24
N ILE A 373 39.61 30.76 20.20
CA ILE A 373 41.02 30.67 19.79
C ILE A 373 41.57 32.08 19.53
N LYS A 374 40.85 32.92 18.78
CA LYS A 374 41.29 34.29 18.47
C LYS A 374 41.48 35.13 19.73
N LYS A 375 40.54 35.04 20.68
CA LYS A 375 40.58 35.79 21.94
C LYS A 375 41.74 35.32 22.83
N GLU A 376 41.83 34.03 23.10
CA GLU A 376 42.83 33.47 24.02
C GLU A 376 44.25 33.54 23.45
N LYS A 377 44.41 33.44 22.12
CA LYS A 377 45.72 33.64 21.46
C LYS A 377 46.22 35.07 21.66
N ALA A 378 45.35 36.07 21.57
CA ALA A 378 45.70 37.46 21.85
C ALA A 378 46.09 37.66 23.33
N ALA A 379 45.33 37.06 24.25
CA ALA A 379 45.64 37.10 25.69
C ALA A 379 46.98 36.44 26.01
N PHE A 380 47.26 35.26 25.46
CA PHE A 380 48.51 34.53 25.64
C PHE A 380 49.72 35.28 25.08
N ALA A 381 49.59 35.89 23.89
CA ALA A 381 50.64 36.71 23.31
C ALA A 381 50.97 37.94 24.17
N GLN A 382 49.94 38.54 24.80
CA GLN A 382 50.15 39.62 25.76
C GLN A 382 50.85 39.11 27.03
N GLN A 383 50.42 37.98 27.58
CA GLN A 383 51.05 37.36 28.75
C GLN A 383 52.53 37.03 28.50
N GLN A 384 52.89 36.52 27.32
CA GLN A 384 54.30 36.29 26.95
C GLN A 384 55.11 37.58 26.89
N LYS A 385 54.53 38.67 26.35
CA LYS A 385 55.21 39.97 26.31
C LYS A 385 55.44 40.48 27.73
N ASP A 386 54.43 40.43 28.58
CA ASP A 386 54.52 40.88 29.97
C ASP A 386 55.53 40.04 30.76
N ALA A 387 55.55 38.72 30.56
CA ALA A 387 56.54 37.83 31.16
C ALA A 387 57.97 38.12 30.69
N LYS A 388 58.19 38.40 29.40
CA LYS A 388 59.50 38.80 28.87
C LYS A 388 59.96 40.14 29.45
N VAL A 389 59.06 41.12 29.55
CA VAL A 389 59.36 42.43 30.17
C VAL A 389 59.70 42.25 31.65
N LYS A 390 58.95 41.42 32.37
CA LYS A 390 59.22 41.13 33.78
C LYS A 390 60.56 40.40 33.97
N ALA A 391 60.84 39.37 33.18
CA ALA A 391 62.11 38.64 33.22
C ALA A 391 63.30 39.54 32.86
N ALA A 392 63.15 40.43 31.88
CA ALA A 392 64.17 41.43 31.56
C ALA A 392 64.42 42.39 32.73
N ARG A 393 63.36 42.85 33.40
CA ARG A 393 63.45 43.72 34.59
C ARG A 393 64.08 43.00 35.78
N GLU A 394 63.74 41.73 36.02
CA GLU A 394 64.33 40.91 37.08
C GLU A 394 65.81 40.64 36.80
N ALA A 395 66.19 40.35 35.55
CA ALA A 395 67.59 40.19 35.15
C ALA A 395 68.40 41.49 35.28
N GLU A 396 67.78 42.65 35.03
CA GLU A 396 68.40 43.96 35.23
C GLU A 396 68.62 44.25 36.73
N LEU A 397 67.62 43.99 37.57
CA LEU A 397 67.73 44.05 39.03
C LEU A 397 68.80 43.11 39.59
N GLU A 398 68.93 41.91 39.03
CA GLU A 398 69.96 40.95 39.46
C GLU A 398 71.37 41.40 39.06
N LYS A 399 71.55 41.97 37.87
CA LYS A 399 72.80 42.63 37.47
C LYS A 399 73.14 43.80 38.39
N GLU A 400 72.15 44.59 38.80
CA GLU A 400 72.34 45.70 39.74
C GLU A 400 72.76 45.18 41.13
N ARG A 401 72.14 44.11 41.63
CA ARG A 401 72.56 43.44 42.87
C ARG A 401 73.98 42.89 42.79
N GLN A 402 74.36 42.28 41.67
CA GLN A 402 75.72 41.79 41.46
C GLN A 402 76.73 42.94 41.47
N ARG A 403 76.43 44.07 40.80
CA ARG A 403 77.29 45.26 40.83
C ARG A 403 77.44 45.83 42.25
N LEU A 404 76.37 45.89 43.03
CA LEU A 404 76.42 46.33 44.43
C LEU A 404 77.23 45.38 45.31
N ALA A 405 77.12 44.07 45.09
CA ALA A 405 77.92 43.06 45.80
C ALA A 405 79.42 43.16 45.44
N GLU A 406 79.75 43.35 44.16
CA GLU A 406 81.12 43.60 43.70
C GLU A 406 81.69 44.91 44.28
N GLU A 407 80.89 45.98 44.33
CA GLU A 407 81.30 47.25 44.93
C GLU A 407 81.54 47.10 46.45
N LYS A 408 80.67 46.37 47.15
CA LYS A 408 80.82 46.09 48.58
C LYS A 408 82.07 45.23 48.84
N ALA A 409 82.29 44.18 48.06
CA ALA A 409 83.50 43.37 48.15
C ALA A 409 84.76 44.18 47.87
N ARG A 410 84.71 45.15 46.95
CA ARG A 410 85.84 46.06 46.68
C ARG A 410 86.11 46.98 47.87
N LYS A 411 85.08 47.53 48.51
CA LYS A 411 85.20 48.35 49.73
C LYS A 411 85.75 47.54 50.91
N GLU A 412 85.25 46.33 51.14
CA GLU A 412 85.76 45.43 52.19
C GLU A 412 87.21 45.01 51.93
N ALA A 413 87.61 44.77 50.67
CA ALA A 413 89.00 44.48 50.31
C ALA A 413 89.92 45.70 50.51
N GLU A 414 89.43 46.91 50.26
CA GLU A 414 90.16 48.15 50.50
C GLU A 414 90.35 48.42 52.00
N GLU A 415 89.31 48.22 52.81
CA GLU A 415 89.40 48.28 54.27
C GLU A 415 90.33 47.21 54.85
N ALA A 416 90.29 45.98 54.34
CA ALA A 416 91.23 44.93 54.73
C ALA A 416 92.68 45.28 54.36
N ARG A 417 92.90 45.93 53.22
CA ARG A 417 94.23 46.42 52.81
C ARG A 417 94.73 47.52 53.75
N LEU A 418 93.88 48.48 54.10
CA LEU A 418 94.19 49.54 55.07
C LEU A 418 94.50 48.95 56.45
N LEU A 419 93.75 47.94 56.88
CA LEU A 419 93.99 47.24 58.16
C LEU A 419 95.33 46.48 58.15
N ALA A 420 95.68 45.85 57.02
CA ALA A 420 96.96 45.17 56.84
C ALA A 420 98.14 46.15 56.81
N GLU A 421 97.97 47.33 56.20
CA GLU A 421 98.95 48.42 56.25
C GLU A 421 99.14 48.95 57.67
N LYS A 422 98.06 49.12 58.42
CA LYS A 422 98.09 49.54 59.83
C LYS A 422 98.83 48.52 60.70
N LYS A 423 98.58 47.21 60.51
CA LYS A 423 99.30 46.13 61.19
C LYS A 423 100.78 46.05 60.82
N LYS A 424 101.14 46.37 59.56
CA LYS A 424 102.55 46.49 59.15
C LYS A 424 103.24 47.68 59.81
N ALA A 425 102.57 48.82 59.89
CA ALA A 425 103.08 50.01 60.58
C ALA A 425 103.26 49.75 62.10
N GLU A 426 102.35 49.00 62.71
CA GLU A 426 102.42 48.59 64.12
C GLU A 426 103.55 47.57 64.37
N ALA A 427 103.76 46.62 63.46
CA ALA A 427 104.88 45.68 63.52
C ALA A 427 106.24 46.38 63.34
N GLU A 428 106.30 47.42 62.49
CA GLU A 428 107.50 48.24 62.31
C GLU A 428 107.77 49.15 63.51
N ALA A 429 106.73 49.65 64.19
CA ALA A 429 106.84 50.35 65.47
C ALA A 429 107.34 49.41 66.60
N ARG A 430 106.86 48.16 66.62
CA ARG A 430 107.35 47.14 67.57
C ARG A 430 108.82 46.78 67.34
N ARG A 431 109.25 46.73 66.08
CA ARG A 431 110.67 46.50 65.72
C ARG A 431 111.58 47.65 66.15
N LYS A 432 111.09 48.90 66.13
CA LYS A 432 111.81 50.07 66.67
C LYS A 432 111.89 50.06 68.20
N ALA A 433 110.81 49.65 68.89
CA ALA A 433 110.82 49.51 70.35
C ALA A 433 111.76 48.38 70.83
N GLU A 434 111.88 47.28 70.06
CA GLU A 434 112.77 46.15 70.35
C GLU A 434 114.25 46.47 70.06
N GLU A 435 114.52 47.39 69.11
CA GLU A 435 115.86 47.92 68.82
C GLU A 435 116.30 48.98 69.85
N GLU A 436 115.35 49.72 70.44
CA GLU A 436 115.57 50.68 71.54
C GLU A 436 115.79 49.96 72.89
N ALA A 437 115.09 48.83 73.13
CA ALA A 437 115.33 47.95 74.28
C ALA A 437 116.70 47.26 74.25
N ARG A 438 117.30 47.07 73.07
CA ARG A 438 118.66 46.50 72.92
C ARG A 438 119.79 47.50 73.18
N ARG A 439 119.48 48.79 73.32
CA ARG A 439 120.44 49.87 73.60
C ARG A 439 120.49 50.31 75.06
N ALA A 440 119.53 49.87 75.88
CA ALA A 440 119.40 50.25 77.30
C ALA A 440 119.78 49.14 78.30
N ALA A 441 120.45 48.07 77.86
CA ALA A 441 120.99 47.02 78.73
C ALA A 441 122.49 47.24 79.02
N ALA A 442 122.83 48.43 79.50
CA ALA A 442 124.09 48.75 80.16
C ALA A 442 123.79 49.23 81.58
N LEU A 443 124.39 48.54 82.55
CA LEU A 443 124.56 48.91 83.97
C LEU A 443 123.34 48.79 84.91
N ASP A 444 123.39 47.72 85.70
CA ASP A 444 123.35 47.62 87.18
C ASP A 444 122.42 48.48 88.05
N ASP A 445 121.59 47.75 88.81
CA ASP A 445 121.30 47.80 90.26
C ASP A 445 121.00 49.13 90.98
N VAL A 446 119.86 49.14 91.70
CA VAL A 446 119.76 49.08 93.19
C VAL A 446 118.29 49.37 93.63
N PRO A 447 117.82 48.83 94.78
CA PRO A 447 116.42 48.59 95.13
C PRO A 447 115.90 49.46 96.31
N ASP A 448 114.83 48.95 96.93
CA ASP A 448 114.14 49.31 98.18
C ASP A 448 112.97 50.29 98.04
N ASP A 449 111.89 50.25 98.83
CA ASP A 449 111.10 49.27 99.62
C ASP A 449 109.96 50.13 100.23
N VAL A 450 109.00 49.49 100.91
CA VAL A 450 108.04 50.02 101.90
C VAL A 450 106.72 50.52 101.27
N THR A 451 105.63 49.74 101.21
CA THR A 451 104.65 49.35 102.27
C THR A 451 103.94 50.58 102.88
N VAL A 452 102.64 50.66 103.23
CA VAL A 452 101.66 49.78 103.91
C VAL A 452 100.25 50.46 103.83
N ASP A 453 99.16 49.68 103.68
CA ASP A 453 97.76 49.77 104.19
C ASP A 453 96.93 51.09 104.08
N ASP A 454 95.59 51.14 104.08
CA ASP A 454 94.43 50.23 104.01
C ASP A 454 93.16 51.13 103.87
N ASP A 455 91.99 50.50 103.61
CA ASP A 455 90.62 51.00 103.88
C ASP A 455 90.07 52.13 102.93
N GLU A 456 88.82 52.19 102.45
CA GLU A 456 87.54 51.53 102.75
C GLU A 456 86.47 52.02 101.73
N PHE A 457 85.38 51.26 101.56
CA PHE A 457 84.07 51.58 100.90
C PHE A 457 84.06 51.84 99.37
N GLY A 458 83.24 51.20 98.52
CA GLY A 458 81.97 50.48 98.70
C GLY A 458 80.79 51.29 98.13
N ASP A 459 80.23 50.87 96.97
CA ASP A 459 78.78 50.85 96.61
C ASP A 459 78.64 50.37 95.13
N PHE A 460 78.27 49.11 94.84
CA PHE A 460 76.96 48.44 94.82
C PHE A 460 76.11 48.64 93.55
N GLY A 461 75.59 47.51 93.05
CA GLY A 461 74.62 47.35 91.96
C GLY A 461 75.22 46.61 90.75
N ASP A 462 75.44 45.29 90.76
CA ASP A 462 74.45 44.18 90.79
C ASP A 462 73.35 44.39 89.73
N GLU A 463 73.01 43.49 88.80
CA GLU A 463 73.16 42.03 88.63
C GLU A 463 72.97 41.77 87.11
N GLU A 464 73.75 40.88 86.47
CA GLU A 464 73.42 39.45 86.22
C GLU A 464 72.07 39.26 85.50
N GLU A 465 71.88 38.43 84.49
CA GLU A 465 72.36 37.08 84.22
C GLU A 465 71.82 36.78 82.79
N SER A 466 72.39 36.00 81.89
CA SER A 466 72.40 34.54 81.98
C SER A 466 72.73 33.98 80.58
N THR A 467 73.76 33.15 80.55
CA THR A 467 73.85 31.87 79.81
C THR A 467 73.77 31.83 78.28
N GLY A 468 74.86 31.29 77.70
CA GLY A 468 74.79 29.92 77.19
C GLY A 468 74.57 29.77 75.69
N GLY A 469 75.65 29.48 74.96
CA GLY A 469 75.57 28.86 73.64
C GLY A 469 75.39 27.34 73.69
N TRP A 470 75.24 26.77 72.49
CA TRP A 470 75.24 25.35 72.07
C TRP A 470 73.88 24.71 71.73
N THR A 471 73.63 24.68 70.41
CA THR A 471 73.23 23.52 69.56
C THR A 471 71.98 22.68 69.90
N ASP A 472 71.06 22.61 68.91
CA ASP A 472 70.73 21.41 68.09
C ASP A 472 69.24 21.08 67.83
N LEU A 473 69.02 20.58 66.60
CA LEU A 473 67.98 19.64 66.12
C LEU A 473 66.59 20.14 65.66
N VAL A 474 66.51 20.31 64.34
CA VAL A 474 65.56 19.69 63.38
C VAL A 474 64.06 19.64 63.72
N LYS A 475 63.27 20.26 62.83
CA LYS A 475 62.20 19.56 62.08
C LYS A 475 62.16 20.02 60.64
#